data_AF-Q9CUE6-F1
#
_entry.id   AF-Q9CUE6-F1
#
_cell.length_a   1.000
_cell.length_b   1.000
_cell.length_c   1.000
_cell.angle_alpha   90.00
_cell.angle_beta   90.00
_cell.angle_gamma   90.00
#
_symmetry.space_group_name_H-M   'P 1'
#
loop_
_entity.id
_entity.type
_entity.pdbx_description
1 polymer ?
#
loop_
_entity_poly.entity_id
_entity_poly.type
_entity_poly.pdbx_seq_one_letter_code
_entity_poly.pdbx_strand_id
1 'polypeptide(L)'
;MPMYILGVTYIYDNISTYMAGIYLGIADAAFVLGYGLGYAVGSPNLRPSFNHSSEEEVNDNFLLWQFNWFVGFLFATLLAWFTFFPFLCFPHRLPGAHKPKQQKEKEPLAFYKKLKNMKYGYNLQDLFHALWSLLRNPLLMCYSMCKATEALATIGAAEFLPKYLESQFLLSPSRATLLTGIILVPGSALGNFLGGFIVSKLKMSSRSQMKFIVITSIISLLLLILNIFIKC
;
A
#
# COMPACT_ATOMS: atom_id res chain seq x y z
N MET A 1 -9.00 -6.58 -1.65
CA MET A 1 -8.45 -7.28 -0.47
C MET A 1 -8.00 -8.72 -0.78
N PRO A 2 -8.87 -9.68 -1.17
CA PRO A 2 -8.43 -11.07 -1.41
C PRO A 2 -7.44 -11.20 -2.57
N MET A 3 -7.66 -10.47 -3.68
CA MET A 3 -6.74 -10.48 -4.83
C MET A 3 -5.34 -9.95 -4.49
N TYR A 4 -5.24 -8.96 -3.61
CA TYR A 4 -3.95 -8.42 -3.18
C TYR A 4 -3.16 -9.46 -2.38
N ILE A 5 -3.81 -10.08 -1.40
CA ILE A 5 -3.19 -11.13 -0.56
C ILE A 5 -2.78 -12.33 -1.42
N LEU A 6 -3.65 -12.76 -2.34
CA LEU A 6 -3.36 -13.86 -3.26
C LEU A 6 -2.23 -13.50 -4.25
N GLY A 7 -2.21 -12.27 -4.76
CA GLY A 7 -1.17 -11.81 -5.68
C GLY A 7 0.21 -11.75 -5.01
N VAL A 8 0.28 -11.16 -3.81
CA VAL A 8 1.52 -11.07 -3.02
C VAL A 8 2.02 -12.47 -2.63
N THR A 9 1.14 -13.36 -2.17
CA THR A 9 1.52 -14.75 -1.84
C THR A 9 1.94 -15.53 -3.08
N TYR A 10 1.28 -15.32 -4.22
CA TYR A 10 1.68 -15.92 -5.49
C TYR A 10 3.09 -15.45 -5.91
N ILE A 11 3.36 -14.14 -5.91
CA ILE A 11 4.68 -13.59 -6.24
C ILE A 11 5.74 -14.19 -5.30
N TYR A 12 5.44 -14.22 -4.00
CA TYR A 12 6.35 -14.79 -3.01
C TYR A 12 6.61 -16.28 -3.29
N ASP A 13 5.59 -17.10 -3.47
CA ASP A 13 5.74 -18.56 -3.61
C ASP A 13 6.50 -18.98 -4.88
N ASN A 14 6.38 -18.21 -5.96
CA ASN A 14 6.99 -18.54 -7.24
C ASN A 14 8.45 -18.06 -7.37
N ILE A 15 8.95 -17.26 -6.42
CA ILE A 15 10.26 -16.59 -6.50
C ILE A 15 11.19 -17.02 -5.36
N SER A 16 12.49 -17.01 -5.62
CA SER A 16 13.51 -17.31 -4.61
C SER A 16 13.50 -16.30 -3.45
N THR A 17 13.82 -16.76 -2.24
CA THR A 17 13.78 -15.93 -1.01
C THR A 17 14.66 -14.68 -1.10
N TYR A 18 15.76 -14.74 -1.86
CA TYR A 18 16.68 -13.62 -2.03
C TYR A 18 16.19 -12.56 -3.03
N MET A 19 15.35 -12.90 -4.02
CA MET A 19 14.75 -11.92 -4.93
C MET A 19 13.37 -11.46 -4.48
N ALA A 20 12.75 -12.15 -3.53
CA ALA A 20 11.40 -11.84 -3.07
C ALA A 20 11.23 -10.38 -2.68
N GLY A 21 12.22 -9.75 -2.03
CA GLY A 21 12.14 -8.35 -1.63
C GLY A 21 12.03 -7.37 -2.82
N ILE A 22 12.75 -7.59 -3.92
CA ILE A 22 12.69 -6.72 -5.12
C ILE A 22 11.32 -6.82 -5.76
N TYR A 23 10.81 -8.03 -5.97
CA TYR A 23 9.51 -8.23 -6.62
C TYR A 23 8.35 -7.71 -5.77
N LEU A 24 8.41 -7.90 -4.44
CA LEU A 24 7.44 -7.32 -3.52
C LEU A 24 7.54 -5.79 -3.49
N GLY A 25 8.76 -5.23 -3.47
CA GLY A 25 8.97 -3.78 -3.52
C GLY A 25 8.46 -3.14 -4.81
N ILE A 26 8.62 -3.82 -5.96
CA ILE A 26 8.05 -3.37 -7.25
C ILE A 26 6.51 -3.43 -7.20
N ALA A 27 5.93 -4.50 -6.64
CA ALA A 27 4.48 -4.62 -6.52
C ALA A 27 3.89 -3.51 -5.63
N ASP A 28 4.51 -3.24 -4.48
CA ASP A 28 4.09 -2.17 -3.57
C ASP A 28 4.30 -0.77 -4.19
N ALA A 29 5.39 -0.56 -4.93
CA ALA A 29 5.62 0.68 -5.66
C ALA A 29 4.57 0.90 -6.76
N ALA A 30 4.23 -0.14 -7.52
CA ALA A 30 3.18 -0.06 -8.55
C ALA A 30 1.81 0.26 -7.94
N PHE A 31 1.50 -0.31 -6.78
CA PHE A 31 0.28 0.00 -6.02
C PHE A 31 0.22 1.47 -5.61
N VAL A 32 1.32 2.01 -5.07
CA VAL A 32 1.43 3.42 -4.68
C VAL A 32 1.33 4.36 -5.89
N LEU A 33 1.98 4.02 -7.01
CA LEU A 33 1.85 4.77 -8.26
C LEU A 33 0.39 4.81 -8.75
N GLY A 34 -0.34 3.71 -8.59
CA GLY A 34 -1.79 3.66 -8.85
C GLY A 34 -2.57 4.71 -8.05
N TYR A 35 -2.27 4.87 -6.76
CA TYR A 35 -2.88 5.93 -5.96
C TYR A 35 -2.53 7.33 -6.46
N GLY A 36 -1.28 7.59 -6.87
CA GLY A 36 -0.92 8.91 -7.40
C GLY A 36 -1.54 9.24 -8.74
N LEU A 37 -1.70 8.25 -9.62
CA LEU A 37 -2.51 8.43 -10.83
C LEU A 37 -3.95 8.80 -10.46
N GLY A 38 -4.50 8.19 -9.40
CA GLY A 38 -5.79 8.58 -8.82
C GLY A 38 -5.82 10.04 -8.35
N TYR A 39 -4.81 10.52 -7.64
CA TYR A 39 -4.70 11.94 -7.26
C TYR A 39 -4.59 12.87 -8.47
N ALA A 40 -3.78 12.50 -9.48
CA ALA A 40 -3.59 13.30 -10.68
C ALA A 40 -4.87 13.42 -11.51
N VAL A 41 -5.59 12.31 -11.72
CA VAL A 41 -6.86 12.27 -12.48
C VAL A 41 -8.03 12.83 -11.65
N GLY A 42 -8.01 12.65 -10.33
CA GLY A 42 -9.07 13.10 -9.43
C GLY A 42 -9.01 14.57 -9.05
N SER A 43 -7.81 15.16 -8.95
CA SER A 43 -7.62 16.54 -8.48
C SER A 43 -8.34 17.63 -9.31
N PRO A 44 -8.48 17.55 -10.65
CA PRO A 44 -9.23 18.54 -11.42
C PRO A 44 -10.73 18.45 -11.21
N ASN A 45 -11.24 17.31 -10.71
CA ASN A 45 -12.64 17.08 -10.40
C ASN A 45 -13.02 17.50 -8.96
N LEU A 46 -12.16 18.25 -8.27
CA LEU A 46 -12.49 18.80 -6.95
C LEU A 46 -13.41 20.00 -7.08
N ARG A 47 -14.32 20.18 -6.10
CA ARG A 47 -15.30 21.27 -6.13
C ARG A 47 -14.59 22.62 -6.25
N PRO A 48 -14.95 23.46 -7.24
CA PRO A 48 -14.45 24.82 -7.31
C PRO A 48 -14.87 25.61 -6.07
N SER A 49 -14.00 26.49 -5.58
CA SER A 49 -14.34 27.42 -4.51
C SER A 49 -15.32 28.47 -5.04
N PHE A 50 -16.53 28.49 -4.51
CA PHE A 50 -17.56 29.47 -4.88
C PHE A 50 -17.20 30.85 -4.30
N ASN A 51 -16.64 31.73 -5.13
CA ASN A 51 -16.59 33.16 -4.84
C ASN A 51 -17.57 33.88 -5.78
N HIS A 52 -18.58 34.52 -5.18
CA HIS A 52 -19.49 35.50 -5.77
C HIS A 52 -19.97 35.22 -7.21
N SER A 53 -20.71 34.13 -7.42
CA SER A 53 -21.48 33.86 -8.66
C SER A 53 -22.98 33.93 -8.40
N SER A 54 -23.74 34.25 -9.44
CA SER A 54 -25.21 34.29 -9.42
C SER A 54 -25.81 32.90 -9.13
N GLU A 55 -26.98 32.82 -8.48
CA GLU A 55 -27.57 31.54 -8.03
C GLU A 55 -27.80 30.53 -9.16
N GLU A 56 -28.07 31.00 -10.39
CA GLU A 56 -28.24 30.17 -11.58
C GLU A 56 -26.90 29.59 -12.09
N GLU A 57 -25.84 30.40 -12.17
CA GLU A 57 -24.49 29.93 -12.53
C GLU A 57 -23.93 28.94 -11.49
N VAL A 58 -24.33 29.08 -10.22
CA VAL A 58 -23.95 28.15 -9.15
C VAL A 58 -24.57 26.77 -9.37
N ASN A 59 -25.84 26.70 -9.79
CA ASN A 59 -26.57 25.45 -9.96
C ASN A 59 -26.09 24.66 -11.20
N ASP A 60 -25.85 25.34 -12.32
CA ASP A 60 -25.36 24.70 -13.55
C ASP A 60 -23.92 24.17 -13.38
N ASN A 61 -23.04 24.94 -12.74
CA ASN A 61 -21.67 24.49 -12.43
C ASN A 61 -21.65 23.31 -11.46
N PHE A 62 -22.61 23.25 -10.52
CA PHE A 62 -22.74 22.14 -9.59
C PHE A 62 -23.16 20.84 -10.30
N LEU A 63 -24.12 20.91 -11.23
CA LEU A 63 -24.54 19.76 -12.04
C LEU A 63 -23.41 19.28 -12.96
N LEU A 64 -22.72 20.18 -13.67
CA LEU A 64 -21.56 19.85 -14.51
C LEU A 64 -20.42 19.20 -13.71
N TRP A 65 -20.13 19.71 -12.51
CA TRP A 65 -19.15 19.10 -11.61
C TRP A 65 -19.56 17.67 -11.20
N GLN A 66 -20.83 17.49 -10.82
CA GLN A 66 -21.36 16.18 -10.43
C GLN A 66 -21.28 15.18 -11.58
N PHE A 67 -21.63 15.59 -12.81
CA PHE A 67 -21.49 14.75 -14.00
C PHE A 67 -20.02 14.40 -14.30
N ASN A 68 -19.09 15.37 -14.26
CA ASN A 68 -17.67 15.10 -14.46
C ASN A 68 -17.10 14.12 -13.43
N TRP A 69 -17.53 14.23 -12.17
CA TRP A 69 -17.17 13.29 -11.12
C TRP A 69 -17.65 11.86 -11.42
N PHE A 70 -18.89 11.70 -11.87
CA PHE A 70 -19.42 10.39 -12.29
C PHE A 70 -18.72 9.80 -13.51
N VAL A 71 -18.37 10.62 -14.50
CA VAL A 71 -17.61 10.18 -15.68
C VAL A 71 -16.24 9.61 -15.28
N GLY A 72 -15.59 10.20 -14.28
CA GLY A 72 -14.35 9.66 -13.70
C GLY A 72 -14.51 8.22 -13.18
N PHE A 73 -15.59 7.92 -12.45
CA PHE A 73 -15.85 6.57 -11.96
C PHE A 73 -16.16 5.58 -13.08
N LEU A 74 -16.90 5.99 -14.10
CA LEU A 74 -17.21 5.14 -15.25
C LEU A 74 -15.92 4.76 -16.00
N PHE A 75 -15.04 5.72 -16.23
CA PHE A 75 -13.75 5.47 -16.86
C PHE A 75 -12.87 4.53 -16.01
N ALA A 76 -12.78 4.75 -14.70
CA ALA A 76 -12.04 3.88 -13.80
C ALA A 76 -12.59 2.45 -13.79
N THR A 77 -13.92 2.30 -13.83
CA THR A 77 -14.60 1.00 -13.89
C THR A 77 -14.31 0.26 -15.18
N LEU A 78 -14.35 0.97 -16.33
CA LEU A 78 -13.98 0.41 -17.62
C LEU A 78 -12.52 -0.07 -17.63
N LEU A 79 -11.59 0.75 -17.14
CA LEU A 79 -10.18 0.38 -17.01
C LEU A 79 -10.01 -0.88 -16.14
N ALA A 80 -10.69 -0.94 -15.00
CA ALA A 80 -10.67 -2.11 -14.13
C ALA A 80 -11.19 -3.36 -14.86
N TRP A 81 -12.24 -3.23 -15.68
CA TRP A 81 -12.77 -4.34 -16.46
C TRP A 81 -11.78 -4.85 -17.51
N PHE A 82 -11.01 -3.95 -18.14
CA PHE A 82 -9.96 -4.35 -19.07
C PHE A 82 -8.84 -5.14 -18.40
N THR A 83 -8.54 -4.88 -17.12
CA THR A 83 -7.54 -5.67 -16.38
C THR A 83 -7.99 -7.11 -16.10
N PHE A 84 -9.30 -7.40 -16.17
CA PHE A 84 -9.81 -8.77 -15.99
C PHE A 84 -9.30 -9.73 -17.08
N PHE A 85 -9.25 -9.28 -18.34
CA PHE A 85 -8.78 -10.10 -19.46
C PHE A 85 -7.35 -10.64 -19.30
N PRO A 86 -6.33 -9.83 -18.97
CA PRO A 86 -4.98 -10.35 -18.73
C PRO A 86 -4.89 -11.23 -17.47
N PHE A 87 -5.74 -11.01 -16.45
CA PHE A 87 -5.82 -11.91 -15.29
C PHE A 87 -6.36 -13.30 -15.66
N LEU A 88 -7.29 -13.41 -16.62
CA LEU A 88 -7.78 -14.70 -17.11
C LEU A 88 -6.72 -15.50 -17.86
N CYS A 89 -5.81 -14.82 -18.56
CA CYS A 89 -4.70 -15.45 -19.26
C CYS A 89 -3.55 -15.87 -18.33
N PHE A 90 -3.63 -15.55 -17.03
CA PHE A 90 -2.53 -15.82 -16.10
C PHE A 90 -2.51 -17.31 -15.72
N PRO A 91 -1.40 -18.04 -15.97
CA PRO A 91 -1.34 -19.46 -15.66
C PRO A 91 -1.40 -19.69 -14.14
N HIS A 92 -2.25 -20.64 -13.74
CA HIS A 92 -2.42 -21.02 -12.33
C HIS A 92 -1.10 -21.46 -11.65
N ARG A 93 -0.09 -21.86 -12.44
CA ARG A 93 1.25 -22.22 -11.99
C ARG A 93 2.29 -21.71 -12.99
N LEU A 94 3.27 -20.92 -12.53
CA LEU A 94 4.42 -20.56 -13.36
C LEU A 94 5.32 -21.78 -13.57
N PRO A 95 5.71 -22.11 -14.82
CA PRO A 95 6.66 -23.19 -15.09
C PRO A 95 8.02 -22.85 -14.44
N GLY A 96 8.46 -23.68 -13.49
CA GLY A 96 9.71 -23.49 -12.73
C GLY A 96 9.53 -23.15 -11.25
N ALA A 97 8.31 -22.88 -10.79
CA ALA A 97 8.00 -22.53 -9.39
C ALA A 97 8.18 -23.67 -8.37
N HIS A 98 8.35 -24.91 -8.82
CA HIS A 98 8.50 -26.08 -7.95
C HIS A 98 9.77 -26.01 -7.07
N LYS A 99 10.88 -25.52 -7.61
CA LYS A 99 12.17 -25.43 -6.90
C LYS A 99 12.13 -24.43 -5.72
N PRO A 100 11.72 -23.16 -5.90
CA PRO A 100 11.64 -22.21 -4.78
C PRO A 100 10.59 -22.59 -3.74
N LYS A 101 9.45 -23.16 -4.14
CA LYS A 101 8.39 -23.58 -3.21
C LYS A 101 8.85 -24.71 -2.28
N GLN A 102 9.54 -25.73 -2.83
CA GLN A 102 10.10 -26.83 -2.01
C GLN A 102 11.23 -26.36 -1.08
N GLN A 103 12.03 -25.36 -1.48
CA GLN A 103 13.10 -24.82 -0.65
C GLN A 103 12.54 -24.04 0.55
N LYS A 104 11.49 -23.23 0.34
CA LYS A 104 10.79 -22.51 1.41
C LYS A 104 10.06 -23.45 2.36
N GLU A 105 9.54 -24.57 1.85
CA GLU A 105 8.90 -25.59 2.68
C GLU A 105 9.88 -26.36 3.57
N LYS A 106 11.17 -26.43 3.19
CA LYS A 106 12.26 -27.02 3.98
C LYS A 106 12.83 -26.07 5.05
N GLU A 107 12.59 -24.77 4.90
CA GLU A 107 13.04 -23.73 5.83
C GLU A 107 11.85 -23.08 6.58
N PRO A 108 10.91 -23.85 7.18
CA PRO A 108 9.78 -23.24 7.84
C PRO A 108 10.26 -22.53 9.11
N LEU A 109 9.84 -21.28 9.27
CA LEU A 109 9.90 -20.58 10.55
C LEU A 109 9.36 -21.53 11.63
N ALA A 110 9.98 -21.60 12.81
CA ALA A 110 9.57 -22.51 13.89
C ALA A 110 8.06 -22.42 14.21
N PHE A 111 7.49 -21.23 14.02
CA PHE A 111 6.06 -20.97 14.13
C PHE A 111 5.21 -21.67 13.04
N TYR A 112 5.65 -21.65 11.78
CA TYR A 112 4.98 -22.33 10.67
C TYR A 112 5.01 -23.85 10.85
N LYS A 113 6.10 -24.40 11.39
CA LYS A 113 6.18 -25.82 11.77
C LYS A 113 5.19 -26.17 12.88
N LYS A 114 5.01 -25.27 13.88
CA LYS A 114 4.04 -25.42 14.96
C LYS A 114 2.58 -25.36 14.46
N LEU A 115 2.30 -24.48 13.49
CA LEU A 115 0.99 -24.39 12.83
C LEU A 115 0.69 -25.58 11.92
N LYS A 116 1.67 -26.02 11.10
CA LYS A 116 1.52 -27.17 10.19
C LYS A 116 1.30 -28.49 10.93
N ASN A 117 1.88 -28.62 12.13
CA ASN A 117 1.68 -29.78 12.99
C ASN A 117 0.30 -29.78 13.67
N MET A 118 -0.37 -28.63 13.80
CA MET A 118 -1.77 -28.57 14.20
C MET A 118 -2.64 -28.79 12.97
N LYS A 119 -3.17 -30.02 12.80
CA LYS A 119 -4.20 -30.31 11.80
C LYS A 119 -5.47 -29.55 12.15
N TYR A 120 -5.59 -28.32 11.67
CA TYR A 120 -6.83 -27.54 11.76
C TYR A 120 -7.92 -28.24 10.95
N GLY A 121 -9.00 -28.65 11.63
CA GLY A 121 -10.19 -29.20 10.98
C GLY A 121 -11.05 -28.13 10.32
N TYR A 122 -12.21 -28.53 9.83
CA TYR A 122 -13.23 -27.65 9.23
C TYR A 122 -14.19 -27.02 10.27
N ASN A 123 -13.91 -27.18 11.57
CA ASN A 123 -14.77 -26.68 12.63
C ASN A 123 -14.48 -25.22 12.98
N LEU A 124 -15.52 -24.45 13.32
CA LEU A 124 -15.37 -23.05 13.75
C LEU A 124 -14.52 -22.90 15.03
N GLN A 125 -14.55 -23.88 15.93
CA GLN A 125 -13.67 -23.89 17.11
C GLN A 125 -12.19 -24.00 16.73
N ASP A 126 -11.88 -24.77 15.70
CA ASP A 126 -10.54 -24.85 15.13
C ASP A 126 -10.17 -23.49 14.52
N LEU A 127 -11.07 -22.80 13.82
CA LEU A 127 -10.79 -21.43 13.34
C LEU A 127 -10.45 -20.46 14.49
N PHE A 128 -11.22 -20.45 15.58
CA PHE A 128 -10.95 -19.57 16.72
C PHE A 128 -9.64 -19.93 17.42
N HIS A 129 -9.31 -21.22 17.53
CA HIS A 129 -8.04 -21.67 18.10
C HIS A 129 -6.84 -21.31 17.18
N ALA A 130 -7.01 -21.43 15.87
CA ALA A 130 -6.41 -20.66 14.77
C ALA A 130 -5.95 -19.27 15.16
N LEU A 131 -6.95 -18.41 15.22
CA LEU A 131 -6.80 -17.00 15.42
C LEU A 131 -6.12 -16.73 16.76
N TRP A 132 -6.51 -17.41 17.84
CA TRP A 132 -5.90 -17.25 19.14
C TRP A 132 -4.41 -17.61 19.16
N SER A 133 -4.03 -18.70 18.49
CA SER A 133 -2.64 -19.11 18.37
C SER A 133 -1.81 -18.12 17.55
N LEU A 134 -2.40 -17.53 16.50
CA LEU A 134 -1.79 -16.45 15.73
C LEU A 134 -1.60 -15.19 16.58
N LEU A 135 -2.65 -14.74 17.28
CA LEU A 135 -2.63 -13.53 18.11
C LEU A 135 -1.62 -13.63 19.25
N ARG A 136 -1.39 -14.84 19.79
CA ARG A 136 -0.40 -15.07 20.85
C ARG A 136 1.05 -15.07 20.35
N ASN A 137 1.28 -15.02 19.03
CA ASN A 137 2.61 -14.93 18.48
C ASN A 137 3.15 -13.48 18.55
N PRO A 138 4.17 -13.21 19.38
CA PRO A 138 4.67 -11.84 19.56
C PRO A 138 5.28 -11.25 18.29
N LEU A 139 5.86 -12.07 17.41
CA LEU A 139 6.43 -11.59 16.15
C LEU A 139 5.34 -11.17 15.17
N LEU A 140 4.24 -11.93 15.10
CA LEU A 140 3.11 -11.59 14.25
C LEU A 140 2.44 -10.30 14.75
N MET A 141 2.22 -10.18 16.06
CA MET A 141 1.58 -8.99 16.63
C MET A 141 2.44 -7.74 16.48
N CYS A 142 3.75 -7.84 16.71
CA CYS A 142 4.66 -6.73 16.49
C CYS A 142 4.62 -6.28 15.01
N TYR A 143 4.67 -7.23 14.07
CA TYR A 143 4.56 -6.93 12.64
C TYR A 143 3.22 -6.28 12.28
N SER A 144 2.10 -6.79 12.79
CA SER A 144 0.79 -6.20 12.52
C SER A 144 0.65 -4.79 13.11
N MET A 145 1.21 -4.54 14.30
CA MET A 145 1.24 -3.20 14.89
C MET A 145 2.07 -2.25 14.03
N CYS A 146 3.25 -2.67 13.56
CA CYS A 146 4.06 -1.87 12.65
C CYS A 146 3.29 -1.51 11.37
N LYS A 147 2.65 -2.49 10.71
CA LYS A 147 1.84 -2.24 9.52
C LYS A 147 0.62 -1.35 9.80
N ALA A 148 -0.01 -1.47 10.97
CA ALA A 148 -1.11 -0.61 11.37
C ALA A 148 -0.65 0.84 11.57
N THR A 149 0.48 1.08 12.24
CA THR A 149 1.06 2.41 12.41
C THR A 149 1.47 3.04 11.08
N GLU A 150 2.09 2.26 10.18
CA GLU A 150 2.44 2.70 8.82
C GLU A 150 1.20 3.10 8.01
N ALA A 151 0.14 2.29 8.06
CA ALA A 151 -1.12 2.60 7.38
C ALA A 151 -1.77 3.86 7.96
N LEU A 152 -1.81 4.00 9.28
CA LEU A 152 -2.37 5.17 9.95
C LEU A 152 -1.60 6.45 9.58
N ALA A 153 -0.27 6.41 9.58
CA ALA A 153 0.57 7.53 9.18
C ALA A 153 0.35 7.92 7.71
N THR A 154 0.22 6.93 6.83
CA THR A 154 0.00 7.15 5.39
C THR A 154 -1.38 7.77 5.14
N ILE A 155 -2.43 7.25 5.76
CA ILE A 155 -3.79 7.78 5.64
C ILE A 155 -3.87 9.19 6.23
N GLY A 156 -3.28 9.41 7.41
CA GLY A 156 -3.24 10.72 8.03
C GLY A 156 -2.52 11.75 7.16
N ALA A 157 -1.35 11.40 6.61
CA ALA A 157 -0.64 12.28 5.69
C ALA A 157 -1.47 12.56 4.42
N ALA A 158 -2.10 11.54 3.83
CA ALA A 158 -2.89 11.68 2.62
C ALA A 158 -4.10 12.63 2.78
N GLU A 159 -4.77 12.60 3.93
CA GLU A 159 -5.97 13.41 4.20
C GLU A 159 -5.64 14.82 4.71
N PHE A 160 -4.69 14.95 5.64
CA PHE A 160 -4.41 16.23 6.28
C PHE A 160 -3.42 17.10 5.52
N LEU A 161 -2.53 16.52 4.71
CA LEU A 161 -1.50 17.28 4.00
C LEU A 161 -2.07 18.23 2.93
N PRO A 162 -3.05 17.85 2.08
CA PRO A 162 -3.67 18.78 1.16
C PRO A 162 -4.33 19.96 1.90
N LYS A 163 -5.03 19.68 3.02
CA LYS A 163 -5.68 20.72 3.82
C LYS A 163 -4.69 21.66 4.51
N TYR A 164 -3.57 21.12 4.97
CA TYR A 164 -2.46 21.90 5.51
C TYR A 164 -1.88 22.82 4.44
N LEU A 165 -1.63 22.31 3.23
CA LEU A 165 -1.12 23.12 2.11
C LEU A 165 -2.10 24.20 1.66
N GLU A 166 -3.40 23.90 1.60
CA GLU A 166 -4.45 24.90 1.34
C GLU A 166 -4.41 26.04 2.36
N SER A 167 -4.32 25.70 3.65
CA SER A 167 -4.39 26.67 4.75
C SER A 167 -3.12 27.53 4.86
N GLN A 168 -1.94 26.91 4.72
CA GLN A 168 -0.65 27.61 4.89
C GLN A 168 -0.18 28.36 3.64
N PHE A 169 -0.37 27.79 2.45
CA PHE A 169 0.09 28.38 1.19
C PHE A 169 -1.02 29.06 0.39
N LEU A 170 -2.24 29.14 0.95
CA LEU A 170 -3.42 29.74 0.29
C LEU A 170 -3.66 29.19 -1.12
N LEU A 171 -3.36 27.89 -1.32
CA LEU A 171 -3.53 27.21 -2.59
C LEU A 171 -4.98 26.80 -2.81
N SER A 172 -5.42 26.80 -4.06
CA SER A 172 -6.71 26.20 -4.44
C SER A 172 -6.72 24.68 -4.11
N PRO A 173 -7.88 24.10 -3.74
CA PRO A 173 -7.97 22.68 -3.35
C PRO A 173 -7.43 21.69 -4.40
N SER A 174 -7.60 22.00 -5.69
CA SER A 174 -7.08 21.21 -6.79
C SER A 174 -5.55 21.19 -6.83
N ARG A 175 -4.90 22.37 -6.74
CA ARG A 175 -3.44 22.51 -6.72
C ARG A 175 -2.81 21.89 -5.48
N ALA A 176 -3.40 22.07 -4.30
CA ALA A 176 -2.90 21.46 -3.07
C ALA A 176 -2.96 19.93 -3.13
N THR A 177 -4.08 19.38 -3.57
CA THR A 177 -4.25 17.92 -3.75
C THR A 177 -3.28 17.35 -4.80
N LEU A 178 -3.11 18.05 -5.93
CA LEU A 178 -2.16 17.65 -6.97
C LEU A 178 -0.71 17.66 -6.45
N LEU A 179 -0.32 18.70 -5.71
CA LEU A 179 1.03 18.83 -5.15
C LEU A 179 1.30 17.73 -4.12
N THR A 180 0.34 17.43 -3.24
CA THR A 180 0.42 16.29 -2.32
C THR A 180 0.61 14.98 -3.08
N GLY A 181 -0.17 14.74 -4.13
CA GLY A 181 -0.02 13.54 -4.98
C GLY A 181 1.36 13.44 -5.62
N ILE A 182 1.87 14.54 -6.19
CA ILE A 182 3.18 14.57 -6.87
C ILE A 182 4.34 14.42 -5.89
N ILE A 183 4.23 14.87 -4.64
CA ILE A 183 5.31 14.77 -3.66
C ILE A 183 5.27 13.40 -2.95
N LEU A 184 4.11 13.02 -2.43
CA LEU A 184 3.98 11.84 -1.56
C LEU A 184 4.12 10.54 -2.35
N VAL A 185 3.50 10.45 -3.53
CA VAL A 185 3.44 9.20 -4.29
C VAL A 185 4.81 8.74 -4.79
N PRO A 186 5.60 9.53 -5.52
CA PRO A 186 6.90 9.07 -5.98
C PRO A 186 7.87 8.86 -4.81
N GLY A 187 7.77 9.65 -3.73
CA GLY A 187 8.54 9.43 -2.51
C GLY A 187 8.25 8.06 -1.88
N SER A 188 6.97 7.73 -1.70
CA SER A 188 6.54 6.43 -1.17
C SER A 188 6.87 5.26 -2.12
N ALA A 189 6.68 5.43 -3.44
CA ALA A 189 7.00 4.40 -4.43
C ALA A 189 8.51 4.11 -4.46
N LEU A 190 9.34 5.16 -4.44
CA LEU A 190 10.79 5.03 -4.40
C LEU A 190 11.25 4.38 -3.09
N GLY A 191 10.65 4.75 -1.96
CA GLY A 191 10.94 4.15 -0.65
C GLY A 191 10.65 2.65 -0.62
N ASN A 192 9.47 2.23 -1.11
CA ASN A 192 9.10 0.81 -1.18
C ASN A 192 10.03 0.01 -2.10
N PHE A 193 10.35 0.56 -3.27
CA PHE A 193 11.27 -0.07 -4.21
C PHE A 193 12.69 -0.21 -3.62
N LEU A 194 13.24 0.87 -3.05
CA LEU A 194 14.57 0.86 -2.44
C LEU A 194 14.63 -0.08 -1.23
N GLY A 195 13.60 -0.11 -0.39
CA GLY A 195 13.52 -1.03 0.75
C GLY A 195 13.58 -2.50 0.28
N GLY A 196 12.79 -2.84 -0.74
CA GLY A 196 12.81 -4.17 -1.34
C GLY A 196 14.15 -4.53 -2.01
N PHE A 197 14.76 -3.55 -2.68
CA PHE A 197 16.06 -3.69 -3.33
C PHE A 197 17.19 -3.92 -2.33
N ILE A 198 17.27 -3.13 -1.26
CA ILE A 198 18.29 -3.24 -0.21
C ILE A 198 18.21 -4.62 0.47
N VAL A 199 17.01 -5.04 0.88
CA VAL A 199 16.81 -6.32 1.56
C VAL A 199 17.25 -7.50 0.69
N SER A 200 16.95 -7.44 -0.61
CA SER A 200 17.28 -8.50 -1.57
C SER A 200 18.77 -8.51 -1.94
N LYS A 201 19.35 -7.32 -2.18
CA LYS A 201 20.76 -7.19 -2.57
C LYS A 201 21.70 -7.64 -1.46
N LEU A 202 21.37 -7.30 -0.21
CA LEU A 202 22.14 -7.67 0.97
C LEU A 202 21.84 -9.09 1.49
N LYS A 203 20.89 -9.82 0.85
CA LYS A 203 20.44 -11.16 1.26
C LYS A 203 20.19 -11.23 2.77
N MET A 204 19.48 -10.24 3.31
CA MET A 204 19.32 -10.09 4.75
C MET A 204 18.57 -11.27 5.38
N SER A 205 19.12 -11.84 6.44
CA SER A 205 18.41 -12.79 7.30
C SER A 205 17.22 -12.13 8.00
N SER A 206 16.24 -12.89 8.48
CA SER A 206 15.07 -12.35 9.19
C SER A 206 15.44 -11.49 10.40
N ARG A 207 16.54 -11.82 11.11
CA ARG A 207 17.05 -10.99 12.22
C ARG A 207 17.61 -9.66 11.72
N SER A 208 18.33 -9.66 10.60
CA SER A 208 18.87 -8.45 9.99
C SER A 208 17.77 -7.55 9.43
N GLN A 209 16.71 -8.13 8.85
CA GLN A 209 15.52 -7.40 8.39
C GLN A 209 14.82 -6.66 9.54
N MET A 210 14.64 -7.33 10.69
CA MET A 210 14.05 -6.68 11.88
C MET A 210 14.90 -5.51 12.38
N LYS A 211 16.23 -5.68 12.43
CA LYS A 211 17.14 -4.58 12.82
C LYS A 211 17.08 -3.41 11.84
N PHE A 212 17.04 -3.71 10.54
CA PHE A 212 16.90 -2.69 9.49
C PHE A 212 15.63 -1.87 9.70
N ILE A 213 14.47 -2.53 9.87
CA ILE A 213 13.19 -1.85 10.12
C ILE A 213 13.26 -0.94 11.35
N VAL A 214 13.82 -1.43 12.47
CA VAL A 214 13.93 -0.61 13.70
C VAL A 214 14.80 0.63 13.48
N ILE A 215 15.96 0.47 12.83
CA ILE A 215 16.86 1.59 12.53
C ILE A 215 16.17 2.60 11.63
N THR A 216 15.53 2.15 10.55
CA THR A 216 14.82 3.03 9.61
C THR A 216 13.65 3.76 10.29
N SER A 217 12.92 3.10 11.21
CA SER A 217 11.86 3.73 11.98
C SER A 217 12.39 4.81 12.94
N ILE A 218 13.52 4.57 13.61
CA ILE A 218 14.16 5.58 14.48
C ILE A 218 14.58 6.80 13.64
N ILE A 219 15.21 6.57 12.49
CA ILE A 219 15.60 7.65 11.58
C ILE A 219 14.37 8.44 11.11
N SER A 220 13.28 7.75 10.76
CA SER A 220 12.03 8.38 10.33
C SER A 220 11.42 9.25 11.43
N LEU A 221 11.41 8.78 12.68
CA LEU A 221 10.94 9.56 13.83
C LEU A 221 11.80 10.81 14.06
N LEU A 222 13.13 10.68 13.97
CA LEU A 222 14.04 11.82 14.10
C LEU A 222 13.80 12.86 13.01
N LEU A 223 13.63 12.44 11.76
CA LEU A 223 13.31 13.33 10.65
C LEU A 223 11.95 14.03 10.86
N LEU A 224 10.94 13.32 11.36
CA LEU A 224 9.63 13.90 11.64
C LEU A 224 9.72 14.96 12.75
N ILE A 225 10.47 14.67 13.81
CA ILE A 225 10.74 15.63 14.89
C ILE A 225 11.46 16.87 14.32
N LEU A 226 12.47 16.69 13.47
CA LEU A 226 13.17 17.80 12.82
C LEU A 226 12.24 18.66 11.97
N ASN A 227 11.31 18.06 11.21
CA ASN A 227 10.33 18.81 10.43
C ASN A 227 9.38 19.65 11.30
N ILE A 228 9.05 19.21 12.52
CA ILE A 228 8.24 20.01 13.47
C ILE A 228 9.02 21.26 13.94
N PHE A 229 10.35 21.16 14.08
CA PHE A 229 11.19 22.27 14.53
C PHE A 229 11.56 23.26 13.42
N ILE A 230 11.46 22.84 12.16
CA ILE A 230 11.60 23.75 11.02
C ILE A 230 10.33 24.62 10.96
N LYS A 231 10.37 25.75 11.68
CA LYS A 231 9.41 26.83 11.51
C LYS A 231 9.78 27.61 10.24
N CYS A 232 8.80 27.81 9.36
CA CYS A 232 8.78 28.96 8.46
C CYS A 232 8.27 30.20 9.23
#